data_AF-A0A7C3YUS1-F1
#
_entry.id   AF-A0A7C3YUS1-F1
#
_cell.length_a   1.000
_cell.length_b   1.000
_cell.length_c   1.000
_cell.angle_alpha   90.00
_cell.angle_beta   90.00
_cell.angle_gamma   90.00
#
_symmetry.space_group_name_H-M   'P 1'
#
loop_
_entity.id
_entity.type
_entity.pdbx_description
1 polymer ?
#
loop_
_entity_poly.entity_id
_entity_poly.type
_entity_poly.pdbx_seq_one_letter_code
_entity_poly.pdbx_strand_id
1 'polypeptide(L)'
;MNHINQLNLKRNKIIFLNIFLGLMLINAFLFKVQEINVINGTIGNKNNEEQKYQLLSSQDYSSFKTGNGKNIPIKVGMNYINNTITNMNVKNSNSANLSVLAPIDQNFNTSFSNISVGNIQAPNKTIILEPMAYRNSINTYSSTVAVSFSTTENCYLKNASFYILGGVNASIRIFLYNSSWNGTDNIPSNPRIIYNNYTLSDNTLGWITIPFVENEDTFLNTSNTANNTFYIRIRSLNDPNSVFWFFEEDIENRDNNTVYIFSTPNWIKYYSNSNTVDLSLKIGLSTNQTIISEPFSIRESFDIATTTSSSSIHTISNCYLINLSFYVNVSAVPASVRIYLYNSTWNGTDNIPSSPKVIYNNYSIESIGEQWINIVLPQPEYLNYNLTANKTWYIRLRSLDYNSKWIYEEDYENRDDSLVYKYGTIWEPIISSNGKTVDFGLKVSFAPTNQTIIKPSDIGLKINGSPVSDVSGLEYSGLWTSNEVLNSSGTGKIDYNFTIDYWEVSWDVLNVSINYAKSDISATAVYSVNIRDIVNWEINKSINNFNSSFQNYTIKFIIPDEWSPNKVYNGTVEYEFVVNDITGPDKEVIIYNAGNSEDANWSLKCTSENFADTLYIYVNG
;
A
#
# COMPACT_ATOMS: atom_id res chain seq x y z
N MET A 1 -62.22 19.37 -5.65
CA MET A 1 -60.74 19.19 -5.71
C MET A 1 -60.01 19.58 -4.42
N ASN A 2 -60.44 20.57 -3.63
CA ASN A 2 -59.67 20.99 -2.43
C ASN A 2 -59.66 20.00 -1.26
N HIS A 3 -60.66 19.14 -1.11
CA HIS A 3 -60.75 18.22 0.03
C HIS A 3 -59.80 17.01 -0.07
N ILE A 4 -59.52 16.56 -1.31
CA ILE A 4 -58.59 15.44 -1.58
C ILE A 4 -57.14 15.88 -1.33
N ASN A 5 -56.80 17.12 -1.69
CA ASN A 5 -55.46 17.67 -1.46
C ASN A 5 -55.14 17.83 0.04
N GLN A 6 -56.13 18.18 0.87
CA GLN A 6 -55.93 18.27 2.33
C GLN A 6 -55.73 16.91 3.00
N LEU A 7 -56.40 15.86 2.52
CA LEU A 7 -56.21 14.50 3.02
C LEU A 7 -54.82 13.97 2.66
N ASN A 8 -54.35 14.22 1.43
CA ASN A 8 -52.99 13.83 1.01
C ASN A 8 -51.90 14.57 1.80
N LEU A 9 -52.11 15.85 2.13
CA LEU A 9 -51.19 16.62 2.97
C LEU A 9 -51.11 16.11 4.40
N LYS A 10 -52.23 15.72 5.01
CA LYS A 10 -52.24 15.10 6.35
C LYS A 10 -51.52 13.74 6.34
N ARG A 11 -51.75 12.92 5.31
CA ARG A 11 -51.10 11.62 5.15
C ARG A 11 -49.57 11.77 5.00
N ASN A 12 -49.11 12.72 4.20
CA ASN A 12 -47.68 12.96 4.01
C ASN A 12 -46.99 13.50 5.28
N LYS A 13 -47.67 14.33 6.09
CA LYS A 13 -47.13 14.78 7.38
C LYS A 13 -46.96 13.64 8.38
N ILE A 14 -47.90 12.70 8.42
CA ILE A 14 -47.81 11.52 9.30
C ILE A 14 -46.66 10.61 8.84
N ILE A 15 -46.47 10.42 7.53
CA ILE A 15 -45.34 9.63 7.01
C ILE A 15 -44.01 10.28 7.38
N PHE A 16 -43.89 11.60 7.21
CA PHE A 16 -42.66 12.32 7.54
C PHE A 16 -42.34 12.27 9.05
N LEU A 17 -43.35 12.42 9.90
CA LEU A 17 -43.19 12.32 11.35
C LEU A 17 -42.73 10.92 11.79
N ASN A 18 -43.26 9.86 11.17
CA ASN A 18 -42.83 8.49 11.46
C ASN A 18 -41.40 8.22 10.99
N ILE A 19 -40.98 8.75 9.85
CA ILE A 19 -39.59 8.65 9.37
C ILE A 19 -38.65 9.39 10.33
N PHE A 20 -39.04 10.59 10.78
CA PHE A 20 -38.24 11.40 11.70
C PHE A 20 -38.10 10.74 13.08
N LEU A 21 -39.19 10.18 13.63
CA LEU A 21 -39.15 9.39 14.87
C LEU A 21 -38.33 8.11 14.71
N GLY A 22 -38.41 7.45 13.55
CA GLY A 22 -37.58 6.28 13.21
C GLY A 22 -36.09 6.62 13.20
N LEU A 23 -35.70 7.73 12.59
CA LEU A 23 -34.31 8.21 12.57
C LEU A 23 -33.80 8.60 13.96
N MET A 24 -34.65 9.22 14.80
CA MET A 24 -34.28 9.52 16.19
C MET A 24 -34.11 8.25 17.04
N LEU A 25 -34.94 7.22 16.83
CA LEU A 25 -34.80 5.93 17.51
C LEU A 25 -33.56 5.16 17.05
N ILE A 26 -33.19 5.24 15.76
CA ILE A 26 -31.94 4.64 15.23
C ILE A 26 -30.70 5.31 15.85
N ASN A 27 -30.70 6.64 15.97
CA ASN A 27 -29.61 7.36 16.65
C ASN A 27 -29.53 7.02 18.15
N ALA A 28 -30.67 6.86 18.83
CA ALA A 28 -30.68 6.42 20.23
C ALA A 28 -30.18 4.97 20.40
N PHE A 29 -30.42 4.10 19.42
CA PHE A 29 -29.92 2.72 19.42
C PHE A 29 -28.42 2.64 19.13
N LEU A 30 -27.89 3.47 18.23
CA LEU A 30 -26.45 3.57 17.93
C LEU A 30 -25.63 4.07 19.13
N PHE A 31 -26.16 5.02 19.91
CA PHE A 31 -25.52 5.45 21.16
C PHE A 31 -25.44 4.33 22.21
N LYS A 32 -26.44 3.42 22.27
CA LYS A 32 -26.44 2.29 23.21
C LYS A 32 -25.53 1.14 22.79
N VAL A 33 -25.31 0.94 21.49
CA VAL A 33 -24.38 -0.09 20.96
C VAL A 33 -22.91 0.30 21.22
N GLN A 34 -22.58 1.60 21.30
CA GLN A 34 -21.25 2.03 21.76
C GLN A 34 -21.00 1.79 23.25
N GLU A 35 -22.02 1.88 24.11
CA GLU A 35 -21.87 1.56 25.54
C GLU A 35 -21.68 0.05 25.80
N ILE A 36 -22.19 -0.83 24.94
CA ILE A 36 -22.08 -2.29 25.12
C ILE A 36 -20.70 -2.83 24.71
N ASN A 37 -19.95 -2.13 23.84
CA ASN A 37 -18.59 -2.53 23.46
C ASN A 37 -17.51 -2.15 24.49
N VAL A 38 -17.86 -1.50 25.60
CA VAL A 38 -16.92 -1.17 26.69
C VAL A 38 -16.98 -2.19 27.85
N ILE A 39 -17.94 -3.13 27.87
CA ILE A 39 -18.18 -3.99 29.05
C ILE A 39 -17.83 -5.49 28.88
N ASN A 40 -17.57 -6.03 27.68
CA ASN A 40 -17.34 -7.49 27.52
C ASN A 40 -16.09 -7.87 26.72
N GLY A 41 -14.91 -7.43 27.18
CA GLY A 41 -13.61 -8.04 26.87
C GLY A 41 -13.18 -9.03 27.94
N THR A 42 -13.91 -10.13 28.09
CA THR A 42 -13.72 -11.11 29.17
C THR A 42 -12.74 -12.21 28.75
N ILE A 43 -11.58 -12.22 29.44
CA ILE A 43 -10.82 -13.40 29.90
C ILE A 43 -10.05 -14.23 28.85
N GLY A 44 -8.72 -14.24 28.99
CA GLY A 44 -7.87 -15.24 28.34
C GLY A 44 -6.36 -15.12 28.57
N ASN A 45 -5.86 -15.06 29.82
CA ASN A 45 -4.87 -16.05 30.27
C ASN A 45 -4.49 -15.89 31.74
N LYS A 46 -4.62 -17.02 32.44
CA LYS A 46 -4.16 -17.28 33.80
C LYS A 46 -2.63 -17.30 33.82
N ASN A 47 -2.04 -16.46 34.65
CA ASN A 47 -0.83 -16.75 35.43
C ASN A 47 -0.90 -15.85 36.67
N ASN A 48 -1.69 -16.30 37.64
CA ASN A 48 -1.70 -15.73 38.99
C ASN A 48 -0.40 -16.13 39.67
N GLU A 49 0.62 -15.27 39.59
CA GLU A 49 1.42 -15.06 40.79
C GLU A 49 0.57 -14.18 41.71
N GLU A 50 -0.08 -14.82 42.69
CA GLU A 50 -0.71 -14.13 43.80
C GLU A 50 0.38 -13.37 44.57
N GLN A 51 0.67 -12.14 44.15
CA GLN A 51 1.11 -11.12 45.09
C GLN A 51 -0.08 -10.89 46.02
N LYS A 52 -0.04 -11.60 47.14
CA LYS A 52 -0.93 -11.46 48.27
C LYS A 52 -0.80 -10.03 48.79
N TYR A 53 -1.55 -9.10 48.21
CA TYR A 53 -1.80 -7.80 48.82
C TYR A 53 -2.45 -8.12 50.17
N GLN A 54 -1.71 -7.89 51.25
CA GLN A 54 -2.28 -7.93 52.59
C GLN A 54 -3.54 -7.06 52.57
N LEU A 55 -4.70 -7.68 52.80
CA LEU A 55 -5.87 -6.95 53.29
C LEU A 55 -5.37 -6.03 54.39
N LEU A 56 -5.75 -4.76 54.33
CA LEU A 56 -5.53 -3.82 55.42
C LEU A 56 -6.00 -4.51 56.70
N SER A 57 -5.05 -4.90 57.56
CA SER A 57 -5.38 -5.15 58.95
C SER A 57 -6.00 -3.86 59.45
N SER A 58 -7.20 -3.92 60.01
CA SER A 58 -7.87 -2.82 60.70
C SER A 58 -6.86 -2.07 61.57
N GLN A 59 -6.27 -1.00 61.03
CA GLN A 59 -5.31 -0.18 61.77
C GLN A 59 -6.11 0.75 62.65
N ASP A 60 -5.81 0.73 63.95
CA ASP A 60 -6.44 1.60 64.92
C ASP A 60 -5.94 3.04 64.73
N TYR A 61 -6.70 3.82 63.95
CA TYR A 61 -6.43 5.24 63.72
C TYR A 61 -6.81 6.11 64.93
N SER A 62 -7.50 5.57 65.95
CA SER A 62 -8.01 6.37 67.08
C SER A 62 -6.91 6.99 67.94
N SER A 63 -5.71 6.41 67.93
CA SER A 63 -4.54 6.91 68.67
C SER A 63 -3.84 8.09 67.99
N PHE A 64 -4.09 8.36 66.70
CA PHE A 64 -3.45 9.42 65.93
C PHE A 64 -4.47 10.34 65.27
N LYS A 65 -4.46 11.63 65.64
CA LYS A 65 -5.36 12.64 65.02
C LYS A 65 -5.09 12.85 63.53
N THR A 66 -3.86 12.64 63.09
CA THR A 66 -3.42 12.72 61.68
C THR A 66 -2.29 11.73 61.42
N GLY A 67 -2.18 11.24 60.19
CA GLY A 67 -1.08 10.36 59.79
C GLY A 67 -1.03 10.11 58.29
N ASN A 68 -0.08 9.28 57.85
CA ASN A 68 0.06 8.85 56.46
C ASN A 68 -0.51 7.44 56.30
N GLY A 69 -1.34 7.24 55.28
CA GLY A 69 -1.88 5.96 54.85
C GLY A 69 -1.02 5.26 53.79
N LYS A 70 -1.62 4.23 53.19
CA LYS A 70 -1.00 3.46 52.09
C LYS A 70 -0.82 4.32 50.84
N ASN A 71 0.17 3.97 50.04
CA ASN A 71 0.30 4.50 48.68
C ASN A 71 -0.88 4.00 47.83
N ILE A 72 -1.63 4.94 47.30
CA ILE A 72 -2.78 4.74 46.41
C ILE A 72 -2.27 4.71 44.98
N PRO A 73 -2.46 3.61 44.23
CA PRO A 73 -2.12 3.55 42.82
C PRO A 73 -2.96 4.54 42.00
N ILE A 74 -2.31 5.17 41.03
CA ILE A 74 -2.91 6.09 40.07
C ILE A 74 -2.56 5.60 38.67
N LYS A 75 -3.59 5.50 37.82
CA LYS A 75 -3.41 5.31 36.38
C LYS A 75 -3.71 6.60 35.64
N VAL A 76 -2.85 6.95 34.69
CA VAL A 76 -3.01 8.11 33.82
C VAL A 76 -3.16 7.61 32.39
N GLY A 77 -4.20 8.06 31.70
CA GLY A 77 -4.47 7.78 30.30
C GLY A 77 -4.45 9.06 29.46
N MET A 78 -3.97 8.99 28.24
CA MET A 78 -4.05 10.08 27.26
C MET A 78 -4.17 9.54 25.84
N ASN A 79 -4.87 10.28 24.96
CA ASN A 79 -5.09 9.85 23.59
C ASN A 79 -4.38 10.80 22.61
N TYR A 80 -3.57 10.25 21.73
CA TYR A 80 -3.07 10.95 20.54
C TYR A 80 -4.06 10.73 19.41
N ILE A 81 -4.55 11.79 18.77
CA ILE A 81 -5.39 11.72 17.58
C ILE A 81 -4.79 12.65 16.53
N ASN A 82 -4.46 12.11 15.37
CA ASN A 82 -3.94 12.87 14.25
C ASN A 82 -4.70 12.52 12.97
N ASN A 83 -5.47 13.49 12.47
CA ASN A 83 -6.26 13.39 11.25
C ASN A 83 -5.55 14.04 10.04
N THR A 84 -4.27 14.40 10.16
CA THR A 84 -3.50 14.91 9.03
C THR A 84 -3.21 13.79 8.06
N ILE A 85 -3.72 13.92 6.84
CA ILE A 85 -3.47 12.98 5.77
C ILE A 85 -1.98 12.96 5.42
N THR A 86 -1.37 11.80 5.50
CA THR A 86 0.04 11.59 5.14
C THR A 86 0.13 10.64 3.97
N ASN A 87 0.68 11.10 2.85
CA ASN A 87 0.88 10.26 1.67
C ASN A 87 2.09 9.34 1.86
N MET A 88 1.91 8.07 1.54
CA MET A 88 2.91 7.01 1.65
C MET A 88 3.12 6.38 0.28
N ASN A 89 4.36 6.06 -0.05
CA ASN A 89 4.72 5.40 -1.30
C ASN A 89 5.87 4.43 -1.06
N VAL A 90 5.72 3.21 -1.57
CA VAL A 90 6.75 2.18 -1.55
C VAL A 90 6.99 1.65 -2.96
N LYS A 91 8.28 1.52 -3.31
CA LYS A 91 8.76 0.80 -4.49
C LYS A 91 9.54 -0.45 -4.09
N ASN A 92 9.39 -1.51 -4.86
CA ASN A 92 10.12 -2.78 -4.79
C ASN A 92 10.20 -3.38 -3.38
N SER A 93 9.05 -3.60 -2.72
CA SER A 93 8.95 -4.24 -1.39
C SER A 93 9.75 -3.54 -0.26
N ASN A 94 10.10 -2.27 -0.43
CA ASN A 94 10.73 -1.49 0.64
C ASN A 94 9.76 -1.17 1.79
N SER A 95 10.28 -0.83 2.95
CA SER A 95 9.47 -0.31 4.06
C SER A 95 9.24 1.19 3.90
N ALA A 96 8.05 1.68 4.23
CA ALA A 96 7.83 3.10 4.52
C ALA A 96 7.63 3.29 6.03
N ASN A 97 8.15 4.37 6.59
CA ASN A 97 8.06 4.63 8.03
C ASN A 97 7.19 5.86 8.30
N LEU A 98 6.34 5.76 9.32
CA LEU A 98 5.57 6.89 9.87
C LEU A 98 5.99 7.11 11.32
N SER A 99 6.60 8.25 11.61
CA SER A 99 6.90 8.68 12.97
C SER A 99 5.75 9.53 13.50
N VAL A 100 5.16 9.12 14.62
CA VAL A 100 4.12 9.91 15.30
C VAL A 100 4.55 10.28 16.71
N LEU A 101 3.89 11.28 17.29
CA LEU A 101 4.22 11.76 18.63
C LEU A 101 3.88 10.71 19.70
N ALA A 102 4.74 10.61 20.70
CA ALA A 102 4.59 9.80 21.89
C ALA A 102 4.96 10.63 23.13
N PRO A 103 4.47 10.26 24.34
CA PRO A 103 4.94 10.89 25.57
C PRO A 103 6.47 10.76 25.70
N ILE A 104 7.15 11.79 26.22
CA ILE A 104 8.61 11.75 26.43
C ILE A 104 8.96 10.79 27.58
N ASP A 105 8.05 10.66 28.54
CA ASP A 105 8.16 9.75 29.67
C ASP A 105 8.05 8.29 29.20
N GLN A 106 9.10 7.51 29.44
CA GLN A 106 9.26 6.11 29.02
C GLN A 106 8.32 5.14 29.73
N ASN A 107 7.68 5.58 30.82
CA ASN A 107 6.73 4.74 31.56
C ASN A 107 5.30 4.84 31.00
N PHE A 108 5.09 5.67 29.98
CA PHE A 108 3.90 5.60 29.15
C PHE A 108 4.07 4.55 28.05
N ASN A 109 3.08 3.67 28.00
CA ASN A 109 3.01 2.56 27.07
C ASN A 109 1.74 2.66 26.24
N THR A 110 1.80 2.24 24.98
CA THR A 110 0.57 2.11 24.18
C THR A 110 -0.30 1.02 24.78
N SER A 111 -1.55 1.34 25.07
CA SER A 111 -2.57 0.33 25.42
C SER A 111 -3.36 -0.11 24.18
N PHE A 112 -3.43 0.77 23.18
CA PHE A 112 -4.12 0.54 21.93
C PHE A 112 -3.63 1.53 20.87
N SER A 113 -3.38 1.04 19.66
CA SER A 113 -3.09 1.87 18.48
C SER A 113 -4.05 1.52 17.36
N ASN A 114 -4.49 2.53 16.62
CA ASN A 114 -5.37 2.42 15.49
C ASN A 114 -4.89 3.34 14.36
N ILE A 115 -4.71 2.79 13.17
CA ILE A 115 -4.29 3.52 11.98
C ILE A 115 -5.25 3.19 10.86
N SER A 116 -5.89 4.21 10.28
CA SER A 116 -6.68 4.05 9.06
C SER A 116 -5.88 4.48 7.83
N VAL A 117 -6.00 3.69 6.78
CA VAL A 117 -5.40 3.97 5.47
C VAL A 117 -6.49 4.08 4.40
N GLY A 118 -6.21 4.83 3.35
CA GLY A 118 -7.12 5.10 2.25
C GLY A 118 -6.40 5.37 0.94
N ASN A 119 -7.17 5.62 -0.12
CA ASN A 119 -6.66 6.01 -1.43
C ASN A 119 -5.54 5.08 -1.96
N ILE A 120 -5.68 3.78 -1.70
CA ILE A 120 -4.69 2.78 -2.11
C ILE A 120 -4.68 2.69 -3.64
N GLN A 121 -3.49 2.87 -4.22
CA GLN A 121 -3.22 2.69 -5.64
C GLN A 121 -2.08 1.67 -5.80
N ALA A 122 -2.34 0.60 -6.54
CA ALA A 122 -1.36 -0.39 -6.91
C ALA A 122 -1.46 -0.66 -8.42
N PRO A 123 -0.66 0.04 -9.24
CA PRO A 123 -0.73 -0.11 -10.69
C PRO A 123 -0.37 -1.54 -11.11
N ASN A 124 -0.93 -1.98 -12.24
CA ASN A 124 -0.49 -3.21 -12.88
C ASN A 124 0.99 -3.12 -13.22
N LYS A 125 1.69 -4.22 -12.97
CA LYS A 125 3.09 -4.35 -13.37
C LYS A 125 3.17 -5.19 -14.62
N THR A 126 3.75 -4.64 -15.68
CA THR A 126 4.23 -5.48 -16.79
C THR A 126 5.69 -5.78 -16.55
N ILE A 127 6.02 -7.06 -16.58
CA ILE A 127 7.41 -7.52 -16.61
C ILE A 127 7.79 -7.70 -18.06
N ILE A 128 8.88 -7.04 -18.43
CA ILE A 128 9.62 -7.29 -19.66
C ILE A 128 10.71 -8.25 -19.26
N LEU A 129 10.89 -9.31 -20.03
CA LEU A 129 12.00 -10.21 -19.77
C LEU A 129 13.28 -9.82 -20.53
N GLU A 130 13.34 -8.74 -21.33
CA GLU A 130 14.57 -8.45 -22.10
C GLU A 130 14.79 -6.95 -22.40
N PRO A 131 15.90 -6.35 -21.89
CA PRO A 131 16.46 -5.10 -22.40
C PRO A 131 17.51 -5.31 -23.50
N MET A 132 17.37 -4.56 -24.59
CA MET A 132 18.17 -4.58 -25.83
C MET A 132 19.70 -4.58 -25.70
N ALA A 133 20.34 -5.01 -26.79
CA ALA A 133 21.76 -4.92 -27.07
C ALA A 133 22.10 -3.84 -28.13
N TYR A 134 22.57 -2.68 -27.65
CA TYR A 134 23.37 -1.62 -28.30
C TYR A 134 23.85 -1.84 -29.75
N ARG A 135 23.25 -1.18 -30.75
CA ARG A 135 23.86 -1.09 -32.09
C ARG A 135 23.87 0.29 -32.76
N ASN A 136 22.80 1.11 -32.68
CA ASN A 136 22.73 2.39 -33.41
C ASN A 136 22.19 3.55 -32.55
N SER A 137 22.46 4.80 -32.96
CA SER A 137 21.93 5.99 -32.29
C SER A 137 21.59 7.12 -33.27
N ILE A 138 20.55 7.89 -32.94
CA ILE A 138 20.12 9.07 -33.69
C ILE A 138 20.29 10.34 -32.88
N ASN A 139 20.84 11.36 -33.51
CA ASN A 139 20.99 12.68 -32.89
C ASN A 139 19.63 13.38 -32.78
N THR A 140 19.23 13.72 -31.55
CA THR A 140 17.89 14.27 -31.25
C THR A 140 17.77 15.79 -31.43
N TYR A 141 18.87 16.48 -31.77
CA TYR A 141 18.85 17.90 -32.06
C TYR A 141 18.63 18.17 -33.54
N SER A 142 19.43 17.52 -34.40
CA SER A 142 19.38 17.71 -35.85
C SER A 142 18.19 16.99 -36.49
N SER A 143 17.75 15.90 -35.87
CA SER A 143 16.63 15.09 -36.35
C SER A 143 15.46 15.28 -35.41
N THR A 144 14.33 15.74 -35.94
CA THR A 144 13.06 15.69 -35.20
C THR A 144 12.50 14.29 -35.34
N VAL A 145 12.75 13.44 -34.34
CA VAL A 145 12.34 12.03 -34.36
C VAL A 145 11.22 11.79 -33.35
N ALA A 146 10.16 11.11 -33.77
CA ALA A 146 9.06 10.71 -32.90
C ALA A 146 8.81 9.21 -33.05
N VAL A 147 8.56 8.53 -31.93
CA VAL A 147 8.25 7.09 -31.88
C VAL A 147 6.81 6.90 -31.40
N SER A 148 6.09 5.96 -32.00
CA SER A 148 4.71 5.68 -31.57
C SER A 148 4.64 4.78 -30.35
N PHE A 149 3.50 4.83 -29.68
CA PHE A 149 3.01 3.85 -28.72
C PHE A 149 1.48 3.88 -28.76
N SER A 150 0.78 2.87 -28.25
CA SER A 150 -0.70 2.84 -28.27
C SER A 150 -1.28 2.48 -26.91
N THR A 151 -2.45 3.03 -26.58
CA THR A 151 -3.16 2.70 -25.33
C THR A 151 -4.53 2.09 -25.64
N THR A 152 -5.08 1.25 -24.77
CA THR A 152 -6.44 0.69 -25.02
C THR A 152 -7.56 1.60 -24.52
N GLU A 153 -7.24 2.54 -23.63
CA GLU A 153 -8.21 3.42 -22.96
C GLU A 153 -7.62 4.79 -22.64
N ASN A 154 -8.50 5.69 -22.22
CA ASN A 154 -8.13 7.04 -21.76
C ASN A 154 -7.33 6.96 -20.46
N CYS A 155 -6.18 7.63 -20.40
CA CYS A 155 -5.28 7.59 -19.25
C CYS A 155 -4.36 8.82 -19.20
N TYR A 156 -3.60 9.00 -18.12
CA TYR A 156 -2.52 9.98 -18.06
C TYR A 156 -1.18 9.30 -18.30
N LEU A 157 -0.27 10.01 -18.96
CA LEU A 157 1.13 9.64 -19.05
C LEU A 157 1.85 10.05 -17.76
N LYS A 158 2.27 9.08 -16.94
CA LYS A 158 2.93 9.31 -15.64
C LYS A 158 4.44 9.50 -15.75
N ASN A 159 5.08 8.78 -16.66
CA ASN A 159 6.51 8.92 -16.92
C ASN A 159 6.88 8.34 -18.28
N ALA A 160 8.06 8.70 -18.77
CA ALA A 160 8.70 8.04 -19.90
C ALA A 160 10.17 7.82 -19.60
N SER A 161 10.69 6.66 -20.00
CA SER A 161 12.11 6.35 -19.93
C SER A 161 12.69 6.23 -21.33
N PHE A 162 13.86 6.81 -21.54
CA PHE A 162 14.55 6.85 -22.82
C PHE A 162 15.95 6.30 -22.65
N TYR A 163 16.40 5.44 -23.57
CA TYR A 163 17.79 5.00 -23.59
C TYR A 163 18.62 5.98 -24.43
N ILE A 164 19.37 6.86 -23.76
CA ILE A 164 20.06 7.96 -24.42
C ILE A 164 21.51 8.06 -23.96
N LEU A 165 22.36 8.63 -24.81
CA LEU A 165 23.66 9.18 -24.44
C LEU A 165 23.51 10.68 -24.31
N GLY A 166 23.60 11.17 -23.09
CA GLY A 166 23.60 12.59 -22.76
C GLY A 166 25.01 13.17 -22.61
N GLY A 167 25.20 14.39 -23.08
CA GLY A 167 26.33 15.25 -22.75
C GLY A 167 26.15 15.91 -21.39
N VAL A 168 27.25 16.32 -20.74
CA VAL A 168 27.20 17.09 -19.49
C VAL A 168 26.39 18.38 -19.70
N ASN A 169 25.40 18.63 -18.84
CA ASN A 169 24.47 19.76 -18.94
C ASN A 169 23.61 19.79 -20.21
N ALA A 170 23.49 18.66 -20.91
CA ALA A 170 22.53 18.55 -21.99
C ALA A 170 21.12 18.70 -21.43
N SER A 171 20.30 19.50 -22.10
CA SER A 171 18.90 19.69 -21.72
C SER A 171 17.99 19.12 -22.78
N ILE A 172 16.99 18.35 -22.38
CA ILE A 172 15.96 17.82 -23.30
C ILE A 172 14.59 18.42 -23.02
N ARG A 173 13.80 18.52 -24.08
CA ARG A 173 12.37 18.84 -24.05
C ARG A 173 11.59 17.68 -24.66
N ILE A 174 10.46 17.37 -24.05
CA ILE A 174 9.63 16.23 -24.44
C ILE A 174 8.30 16.72 -25.01
N PHE A 175 7.93 16.13 -26.14
CA PHE A 175 6.71 16.42 -26.87
C PHE A 175 5.88 15.16 -26.99
N LEU A 176 4.57 15.33 -26.87
CA LEU A 176 3.56 14.31 -27.08
C LEU A 176 2.68 14.71 -28.26
N TYR A 177 2.34 13.74 -29.09
CA TYR A 177 1.54 13.93 -30.29
C TYR A 177 0.37 12.96 -30.28
N ASN A 178 -0.76 13.40 -30.82
CA ASN A 178 -1.79 12.47 -31.26
C ASN A 178 -1.41 11.91 -32.64
N SER A 179 -1.86 10.73 -32.97
CA SER A 179 -1.82 10.18 -34.32
C SER A 179 -2.97 10.70 -35.17
N SER A 180 -2.68 11.01 -36.45
CA SER A 180 -3.67 11.18 -37.50
C SER A 180 -3.44 10.15 -38.60
N TRP A 181 -4.52 9.61 -39.17
CA TRP A 181 -4.44 8.72 -40.34
C TRP A 181 -4.24 9.54 -41.62
N ASN A 182 -3.17 9.27 -42.38
CA ASN A 182 -2.90 9.98 -43.64
C ASN A 182 -3.43 9.24 -44.89
N GLY A 183 -4.11 8.11 -44.71
CA GLY A 183 -4.56 7.23 -45.79
C GLY A 183 -3.79 5.90 -45.86
N THR A 184 -2.52 5.88 -45.45
CA THR A 184 -1.68 4.66 -45.45
C THR A 184 -1.16 4.29 -44.08
N ASP A 185 -0.86 5.27 -43.25
CA ASP A 185 -0.24 5.07 -41.94
C ASP A 185 -0.80 6.07 -40.91
N ASN A 186 -0.64 5.68 -39.65
CA ASN A 186 -0.70 6.60 -38.52
C ASN A 186 0.53 7.52 -38.58
N ILE A 187 0.34 8.84 -38.51
CA ILE A 187 1.45 9.81 -38.47
C ILE A 187 1.32 10.76 -37.27
N PRO A 188 2.44 11.28 -36.72
CA PRO A 188 2.38 12.26 -35.63
C PRO A 188 1.66 13.54 -36.05
N SER A 189 0.77 14.03 -35.20
CA SER A 189 -0.02 15.25 -35.39
C SER A 189 -0.19 16.00 -34.06
N ASN A 190 -0.48 17.30 -34.13
CA ASN A 190 -0.83 18.12 -32.97
C ASN A 190 0.13 17.99 -31.77
N PRO A 191 1.39 18.47 -31.87
CA PRO A 191 2.34 18.42 -30.76
C PRO A 191 1.86 19.24 -29.57
N ARG A 192 2.07 18.70 -28.37
CA ARG A 192 2.06 19.45 -27.11
C ARG A 192 3.33 19.17 -26.31
N ILE A 193 3.77 20.15 -25.54
CA ILE A 193 4.96 20.02 -24.69
C ILE A 193 4.50 19.43 -23.37
N ILE A 194 5.05 18.26 -23.01
CA ILE A 194 4.73 17.59 -21.74
C ILE A 194 5.84 17.73 -20.71
N TYR A 195 7.03 18.15 -21.14
CA TYR A 195 8.14 18.48 -20.25
C TYR A 195 9.07 19.50 -20.90
N ASN A 196 9.26 20.64 -20.26
CA ASN A 196 9.85 21.80 -20.93
C ASN A 196 11.40 21.80 -20.95
N ASN A 197 12.03 21.33 -19.86
CA ASN A 197 13.49 21.33 -19.72
C ASN A 197 13.94 20.31 -18.65
N TYR A 198 14.50 19.18 -19.08
CA TYR A 198 15.17 18.21 -18.21
C TYR A 198 16.68 18.27 -18.46
N THR A 199 17.46 18.66 -17.46
CA THR A 199 18.93 18.72 -17.56
C THR A 199 19.54 17.41 -17.10
N LEU A 200 20.35 16.80 -17.96
CA LEU A 200 21.12 15.60 -17.67
C LEU A 200 22.27 15.97 -16.72
N SER A 201 22.36 15.26 -15.59
CA SER A 201 23.34 15.58 -14.55
C SER A 201 24.77 15.30 -14.98
N ASP A 202 24.98 14.26 -15.79
CA ASP A 202 26.30 13.77 -16.17
C ASP A 202 26.29 13.20 -17.60
N ASN A 203 27.51 12.92 -18.14
CA ASN A 203 27.69 12.11 -19.34
C ASN A 203 27.20 10.68 -19.09
N THR A 204 25.90 10.47 -19.26
CA THR A 204 25.23 9.21 -18.95
C THR A 204 24.77 8.56 -20.24
N LEU A 205 25.34 7.39 -20.52
CA LEU A 205 24.73 6.39 -21.37
C LEU A 205 23.83 5.55 -20.47
N GLY A 206 22.53 5.58 -20.68
CA GLY A 206 21.62 4.80 -19.84
C GLY A 206 20.15 5.13 -20.03
N TRP A 207 19.32 4.40 -19.28
CA TRP A 207 17.91 4.72 -19.12
C TRP A 207 17.74 5.96 -18.27
N ILE A 208 17.09 6.98 -18.82
CA ILE A 208 16.70 8.18 -18.09
C ILE A 208 15.18 8.21 -18.01
N THR A 209 14.65 8.11 -16.79
CA THR A 209 13.21 8.17 -16.51
C THR A 209 12.81 9.58 -16.10
N ILE A 210 11.81 10.12 -16.79
CA ILE A 210 11.30 11.48 -16.56
C ILE A 210 9.85 11.37 -16.10
N PRO A 211 9.54 11.76 -14.85
CA PRO A 211 8.18 11.81 -14.37
C PRO A 211 7.43 13.01 -14.95
N PHE A 212 6.13 12.83 -15.16
CA PHE A 212 5.23 13.88 -15.61
C PHE A 212 4.16 14.16 -14.56
N VAL A 213 3.64 15.39 -14.56
CA VAL A 213 2.51 15.79 -13.73
C VAL A 213 1.23 15.40 -14.46
N GLU A 214 0.29 14.75 -13.77
CA GLU A 214 -1.03 14.44 -14.32
C GLU A 214 -1.82 15.74 -14.54
N ASN A 215 -2.00 16.10 -15.81
CA ASN A 215 -2.71 17.30 -16.23
C ASN A 215 -3.23 17.11 -17.67
N GLU A 216 -3.85 18.14 -18.25
CA GLU A 216 -4.38 18.06 -19.62
C GLU A 216 -3.29 17.79 -20.67
N ASP A 217 -2.06 18.27 -20.45
CA ASP A 217 -0.95 18.04 -21.38
C ASP A 217 -0.52 16.57 -21.40
N THR A 218 -0.66 15.84 -20.29
CA THR A 218 -0.27 14.42 -20.18
C THR A 218 -1.45 13.46 -20.36
N PHE A 219 -2.68 13.97 -20.48
CA PHE A 219 -3.86 13.15 -20.72
C PHE A 219 -3.87 12.59 -22.15
N LEU A 220 -4.03 11.27 -22.27
CA LEU A 220 -4.13 10.49 -23.48
C LEU A 220 -5.61 10.17 -23.72
N ASN A 221 -6.24 10.90 -24.64
CA ASN A 221 -7.61 10.65 -25.06
C ASN A 221 -7.62 9.82 -26.34
N THR A 222 -7.98 8.54 -26.24
CA THR A 222 -8.00 7.58 -27.37
C THR A 222 -9.01 7.98 -28.45
N SER A 223 -10.05 8.74 -28.11
CA SER A 223 -11.03 9.25 -29.08
C SER A 223 -10.48 10.39 -29.94
N ASN A 224 -9.38 11.03 -29.53
CA ASN A 224 -8.76 12.15 -30.24
C ASN A 224 -7.57 11.72 -31.11
N THR A 225 -7.38 10.42 -31.31
CA THR A 225 -6.19 9.88 -31.97
C THR A 225 -6.56 8.70 -32.86
N ALA A 226 -5.88 8.57 -34.00
CA ALA A 226 -6.11 7.44 -34.90
C ALA A 226 -5.55 6.14 -34.30
N ASN A 227 -6.36 5.06 -34.33
CA ASN A 227 -5.99 3.71 -33.87
C ASN A 227 -5.40 3.68 -32.45
N ASN A 228 -5.90 4.53 -31.56
CA ASN A 228 -5.41 4.71 -30.20
C ASN A 228 -3.87 4.91 -30.10
N THR A 229 -3.25 5.41 -31.16
CA THR A 229 -1.80 5.55 -31.29
C THR A 229 -1.39 6.98 -30.92
N PHE A 230 -0.33 7.14 -30.14
CA PHE A 230 0.27 8.40 -29.77
C PHE A 230 1.74 8.39 -30.20
N TYR A 231 2.39 9.55 -30.24
CA TYR A 231 3.84 9.61 -30.44
C TYR A 231 4.53 10.45 -29.38
N ILE A 232 5.75 10.07 -29.02
CA ILE A 232 6.61 10.84 -28.13
C ILE A 232 7.91 11.21 -28.86
N ARG A 233 8.39 12.42 -28.60
CA ARG A 233 9.67 12.94 -29.11
C ARG A 233 10.45 13.56 -27.96
N ILE A 234 11.77 13.34 -27.97
CA ILE A 234 12.72 14.16 -27.22
C ILE A 234 13.49 15.07 -28.18
N ARG A 235 13.81 16.28 -27.71
CA ARG A 235 14.60 17.27 -28.45
C ARG A 235 15.66 17.85 -27.53
N SER A 236 16.93 17.81 -27.93
CA SER A 236 17.97 18.57 -27.23
C SER A 236 17.79 20.08 -27.42
N LEU A 237 18.00 20.85 -26.35
CA LEU A 237 17.79 22.30 -26.29
C LEU A 237 19.09 23.11 -26.48
N ASN A 238 20.21 22.61 -25.99
CA ASN A 238 21.40 23.46 -25.75
C ASN A 238 22.56 23.18 -26.71
N ASP A 239 22.69 21.95 -27.23
CA ASP A 239 23.82 21.59 -28.10
C ASP A 239 23.43 20.51 -29.12
N PRO A 240 23.69 20.74 -30.42
CA PRO A 240 23.48 19.76 -31.49
C PRO A 240 24.07 18.38 -31.26
N ASN A 241 25.15 18.21 -30.51
CA ASN A 241 25.81 16.91 -30.34
C ASN A 241 25.69 16.36 -28.92
N SER A 242 24.72 16.85 -28.15
CA SER A 242 24.64 16.56 -26.72
C SER A 242 23.67 15.46 -26.34
N VAL A 243 22.77 15.01 -27.23
CA VAL A 243 21.83 13.93 -26.89
C VAL A 243 21.58 13.02 -28.08
N PHE A 244 21.96 11.76 -27.92
CA PHE A 244 21.70 10.69 -28.87
C PHE A 244 20.68 9.72 -28.29
N TRP A 245 19.63 9.42 -29.04
CA TRP A 245 18.66 8.40 -28.69
C TRP A 245 19.03 7.11 -29.41
N PHE A 246 19.23 6.04 -28.66
CA PHE A 246 19.56 4.75 -29.25
C PHE A 246 18.34 4.09 -29.88
N PHE A 247 18.59 3.43 -31.00
CA PHE A 247 17.63 2.66 -31.74
C PHE A 247 18.25 1.36 -32.23
N GLU A 248 17.41 0.40 -32.59
CA GLU A 248 17.81 -0.76 -33.39
C GLU A 248 17.17 -0.72 -34.77
N GLU A 249 17.87 -1.29 -35.74
CA GLU A 249 17.29 -1.54 -37.06
C GLU A 249 16.31 -2.70 -36.97
N ASP A 250 15.08 -2.42 -37.37
CA ASP A 250 14.00 -3.37 -37.42
C ASP A 250 14.14 -4.23 -38.68
N ILE A 251 14.88 -5.33 -38.53
CA ILE A 251 15.02 -6.35 -39.56
C ILE A 251 13.76 -7.22 -39.49
N GLU A 252 12.65 -6.80 -40.13
CA GLU A 252 11.39 -7.57 -40.36
C GLU A 252 10.09 -7.13 -39.62
N ASN A 253 9.80 -5.83 -39.43
CA ASN A 253 8.53 -5.33 -38.85
C ASN A 253 8.21 -5.92 -37.46
N ARG A 254 9.19 -5.85 -36.54
CA ARG A 254 9.26 -6.62 -35.29
C ARG A 254 8.37 -6.09 -34.16
N ASP A 255 7.88 -4.86 -34.25
CA ASP A 255 6.94 -4.29 -33.27
C ASP A 255 5.89 -3.35 -33.92
N ASN A 256 4.98 -2.79 -33.11
CA ASN A 256 3.95 -1.84 -33.57
C ASN A 256 4.43 -0.38 -33.52
N ASN A 257 5.69 -0.14 -33.22
CA ASN A 257 6.22 1.19 -33.06
C ASN A 257 6.73 1.69 -34.40
N THR A 258 6.17 2.81 -34.82
CA THR A 258 6.63 3.48 -36.01
C THR A 258 7.46 4.68 -35.61
N VAL A 259 8.70 4.71 -36.08
CA VAL A 259 9.56 5.87 -35.93
C VAL A 259 9.42 6.77 -37.16
N TYR A 260 9.12 8.04 -36.92
CA TYR A 260 9.06 9.08 -37.94
C TYR A 260 10.14 10.12 -37.70
N ILE A 261 10.76 10.59 -38.78
CA ILE A 261 11.59 11.78 -38.81
C ILE A 261 10.83 12.91 -39.52
N PHE A 262 10.83 14.11 -38.94
CA PHE A 262 10.21 15.26 -39.56
C PHE A 262 11.18 15.89 -40.57
N SER A 263 10.79 15.83 -41.84
CA SER A 263 11.46 16.48 -42.97
C SER A 263 10.49 17.47 -43.56
N THR A 264 10.63 18.75 -43.18
CA THR A 264 9.68 19.81 -43.51
C THR A 264 9.25 19.75 -44.99
N PRO A 265 7.94 19.67 -45.29
CA PRO A 265 6.79 19.86 -44.39
C PRO A 265 6.19 18.58 -43.76
N ASN A 266 6.75 17.40 -44.02
CA ASN A 266 6.08 16.13 -43.75
C ASN A 266 6.83 15.25 -42.74
N TRP A 267 6.09 14.38 -42.06
CA TRP A 267 6.67 13.23 -41.37
C TRP A 267 6.98 12.14 -42.39
N ILE A 268 8.21 11.63 -42.35
CA ILE A 268 8.68 10.53 -43.18
C ILE A 268 9.05 9.39 -42.25
N LYS A 269 8.56 8.17 -42.55
CA LYS A 269 8.93 6.97 -41.79
C LYS A 269 10.46 6.83 -41.85
N TYR A 270 11.09 6.69 -40.69
CA TYR A 270 12.54 6.66 -40.61
C TYR A 270 13.04 5.24 -40.89
N TYR A 271 14.05 5.14 -41.75
CA TYR A 271 14.70 3.89 -42.10
C TYR A 271 16.22 4.04 -41.91
N SER A 272 16.87 3.00 -41.38
CA SER A 272 18.33 2.87 -41.35
C SER A 272 18.73 1.62 -42.12
N ASN A 273 19.64 1.77 -43.10
CA ASN A 273 20.03 0.69 -44.01
C ASN A 273 18.86 -0.06 -44.68
N SER A 274 17.82 0.68 -45.08
CA SER A 274 16.57 0.16 -45.68
C SER A 274 15.65 -0.61 -44.72
N ASN A 275 15.99 -0.73 -43.45
CA ASN A 275 15.14 -1.30 -42.41
C ASN A 275 14.38 -0.21 -41.67
N THR A 276 13.17 -0.49 -41.17
CA THR A 276 12.52 0.36 -40.17
C THR A 276 13.40 0.44 -38.92
N VAL A 277 13.09 1.31 -37.96
CA VAL A 277 13.86 1.35 -36.71
C VAL A 277 12.95 1.48 -35.51
N ASP A 278 13.45 0.98 -34.38
CA ASP A 278 12.76 1.00 -33.10
C ASP A 278 13.60 1.78 -32.10
N LEU A 279 13.03 2.87 -31.58
CA LEU A 279 13.66 3.66 -30.53
C LEU A 279 13.41 3.03 -29.16
N SER A 280 14.46 2.98 -28.34
CA SER A 280 14.38 2.45 -26.97
C SER A 280 13.54 3.37 -26.07
N LEU A 281 12.30 2.96 -25.77
CA LEU A 281 11.31 3.74 -25.03
C LEU A 281 10.51 2.88 -24.03
N LYS A 282 10.33 3.38 -22.81
CA LYS A 282 9.38 2.84 -21.83
C LYS A 282 8.36 3.90 -21.45
N ILE A 283 7.08 3.54 -21.46
CA ILE A 283 5.98 4.47 -21.13
C ILE A 283 5.25 3.98 -19.87
N GLY A 284 5.15 4.86 -18.87
CA GLY A 284 4.34 4.65 -17.67
C GLY A 284 3.00 5.38 -17.78
N LEU A 285 1.88 4.66 -17.65
CA LEU A 285 0.52 5.22 -17.73
C LEU A 285 -0.17 5.21 -16.35
N SER A 286 -1.17 6.07 -16.17
CA SER A 286 -1.97 6.17 -14.92
C SER A 286 -3.02 5.10 -14.81
N THR A 287 -3.42 4.51 -15.94
CA THR A 287 -4.19 3.28 -15.97
C THR A 287 -3.29 2.12 -16.37
N ASN A 288 -3.88 0.94 -16.29
CA ASN A 288 -3.24 -0.33 -15.99
C ASN A 288 -2.49 -0.97 -17.17
N GLN A 289 -1.52 -0.28 -17.77
CA GLN A 289 -0.66 -0.81 -18.83
C GLN A 289 0.76 -0.25 -18.74
N THR A 290 1.75 -1.14 -18.69
CA THR A 290 3.12 -0.78 -19.06
C THR A 290 3.30 -1.24 -20.51
N ILE A 291 3.63 -0.30 -21.39
CA ILE A 291 4.01 -0.60 -22.77
C ILE A 291 5.53 -0.54 -22.81
N ILE A 292 6.12 -1.61 -23.33
CA ILE A 292 7.56 -1.70 -23.47
C ILE A 292 7.90 -1.88 -24.94
N SER A 293 8.67 -0.93 -25.47
CA SER A 293 9.47 -1.10 -26.67
C SER A 293 10.90 -1.45 -26.26
N GLU A 294 11.24 -2.72 -26.42
CA GLU A 294 12.62 -3.20 -26.38
C GLU A 294 12.77 -4.22 -27.53
N PRO A 295 13.63 -3.89 -28.51
CA PRO A 295 14.04 -4.80 -29.57
C PRO A 295 14.97 -5.96 -29.16
N PHE A 296 15.09 -6.86 -30.12
CA PHE A 296 15.65 -8.21 -30.09
C PHE A 296 16.80 -8.24 -31.10
N SER A 297 18.01 -8.59 -30.67
CA SER A 297 19.24 -8.43 -31.45
C SER A 297 19.75 -9.69 -32.16
N ILE A 298 19.36 -10.92 -31.78
CA ILE A 298 19.79 -12.19 -32.42
C ILE A 298 18.72 -13.29 -32.25
N ARG A 299 18.19 -13.83 -33.36
CA ARG A 299 17.04 -14.76 -33.34
C ARG A 299 17.38 -16.18 -33.77
N GLU A 300 17.17 -17.11 -32.85
CA GLU A 300 16.88 -18.51 -33.19
C GLU A 300 15.38 -18.77 -32.90
N SER A 301 14.80 -19.80 -33.52
CA SER A 301 13.37 -20.12 -33.35
C SER A 301 13.20 -21.53 -32.81
N PHE A 302 12.31 -21.70 -31.85
CA PHE A 302 12.02 -22.99 -31.23
C PHE A 302 10.65 -23.51 -31.67
N ASP A 303 10.61 -24.75 -32.15
CA ASP A 303 9.35 -25.37 -32.59
C ASP A 303 8.44 -25.71 -31.40
N ILE A 304 7.36 -24.95 -31.24
CA ILE A 304 6.38 -25.14 -30.15
C ILE A 304 5.26 -26.12 -30.48
N ALA A 305 5.30 -26.78 -31.64
CA ALA A 305 4.29 -27.75 -32.03
C ALA A 305 4.64 -29.16 -31.55
N THR A 306 5.90 -29.56 -31.74
CA THR A 306 6.40 -30.90 -31.44
C THR A 306 7.09 -30.99 -30.08
N THR A 307 7.67 -29.89 -29.63
CA THR A 307 8.39 -29.86 -28.36
C THR A 307 7.58 -29.13 -27.28
N THR A 308 7.81 -29.52 -26.05
CA THR A 308 7.20 -28.87 -24.89
C THR A 308 8.24 -27.93 -24.32
N SER A 309 8.18 -26.63 -24.64
CA SER A 309 9.06 -25.61 -24.05
C SER A 309 8.32 -24.61 -23.20
N SER A 310 9.03 -23.98 -22.27
CA SER A 310 8.46 -22.97 -21.39
C SER A 310 9.49 -21.95 -20.93
N SER A 311 9.06 -20.71 -20.74
CA SER A 311 9.84 -19.63 -20.13
C SER A 311 9.30 -19.33 -18.73
N SER A 312 10.21 -19.05 -17.80
CA SER A 312 9.85 -18.75 -16.42
C SER A 312 9.46 -17.29 -16.22
N ILE A 313 8.57 -17.04 -15.26
CA ILE A 313 8.25 -15.72 -14.74
C ILE A 313 8.33 -15.76 -13.20
N HIS A 314 8.92 -14.74 -12.60
CA HIS A 314 9.03 -14.62 -11.15
C HIS A 314 7.98 -13.64 -10.59
N THR A 315 7.23 -14.04 -9.57
CA THR A 315 6.30 -13.15 -8.85
C THR A 315 6.79 -12.92 -7.43
N ILE A 316 6.73 -11.69 -6.91
CA ILE A 316 7.15 -11.44 -5.52
C ILE A 316 6.02 -11.67 -4.51
N SER A 317 4.78 -11.73 -5.01
CA SER A 317 3.55 -11.84 -4.23
C SER A 317 2.43 -12.51 -5.03
N ASN A 318 1.27 -12.65 -4.37
CA ASN A 318 0.07 -13.18 -5.01
C ASN A 318 -0.47 -12.12 -5.96
N CYS A 319 -0.81 -12.51 -7.18
CA CYS A 319 -1.31 -11.58 -8.18
C CYS A 319 -2.18 -12.32 -9.20
N TYR A 320 -2.80 -11.56 -10.10
CA TYR A 320 -3.50 -12.09 -11.26
C TYR A 320 -2.67 -11.84 -12.51
N LEU A 321 -2.37 -12.90 -13.26
CA LEU A 321 -1.92 -12.77 -14.64
C LEU A 321 -3.12 -12.34 -15.48
N ILE A 322 -3.05 -11.16 -16.10
CA ILE A 322 -4.17 -10.56 -16.84
C ILE A 322 -3.92 -10.53 -18.34
N ASN A 323 -2.68 -10.26 -18.75
CA ASN A 323 -2.27 -10.19 -20.14
C ASN A 323 -0.94 -10.91 -20.31
N LEU A 324 -0.74 -11.41 -21.52
CA LEU A 324 0.54 -11.92 -21.95
C LEU A 324 0.76 -11.51 -23.40
N SER A 325 2.01 -11.28 -23.74
CA SER A 325 2.43 -11.12 -25.12
C SER A 325 3.58 -12.06 -25.39
N PHE A 326 3.60 -12.67 -26.58
CA PHE A 326 4.72 -13.51 -26.98
C PHE A 326 5.15 -13.21 -28.41
N TYR A 327 6.43 -13.45 -28.67
CA TYR A 327 7.03 -13.22 -29.97
C TYR A 327 7.16 -14.53 -30.75
N VAL A 328 6.45 -14.66 -31.86
CA VAL A 328 6.37 -15.90 -32.65
C VAL A 328 6.62 -15.65 -34.12
N ASN A 329 7.16 -16.66 -34.81
CA ASN A 329 7.22 -16.73 -36.27
C ASN A 329 6.15 -17.70 -36.77
N VAL A 330 5.24 -17.21 -37.61
CA VAL A 330 4.13 -17.98 -38.19
C VAL A 330 4.42 -18.29 -39.66
N SER A 331 4.46 -19.57 -40.03
CA SER A 331 4.79 -20.02 -41.39
C SER A 331 3.58 -20.15 -42.32
N ALA A 332 2.37 -20.32 -41.78
CA ALA A 332 1.13 -20.41 -42.55
C ALA A 332 -0.09 -20.05 -41.69
N VAL A 333 -1.17 -19.59 -42.31
CA VAL A 333 -2.45 -19.30 -41.65
C VAL A 333 -3.57 -20.24 -42.14
N PRO A 334 -4.56 -20.58 -41.28
CA PRO A 334 -4.67 -20.18 -39.88
C PRO A 334 -3.60 -20.86 -39.01
N ALA A 335 -3.10 -20.13 -38.03
CA ALA A 335 -2.24 -20.67 -36.99
C ALA A 335 -2.91 -20.45 -35.64
N SER A 336 -2.90 -21.48 -34.80
CA SER A 336 -3.54 -21.46 -33.50
C SER A 336 -2.55 -21.82 -32.40
N VAL A 337 -2.58 -21.06 -31.31
CA VAL A 337 -1.75 -21.29 -30.14
C VAL A 337 -2.62 -21.56 -28.92
N ARG A 338 -2.22 -22.57 -28.13
CA ARG A 338 -2.74 -22.84 -26.79
C ARG A 338 -1.70 -22.46 -25.75
N ILE A 339 -2.15 -21.88 -24.65
CA ILE A 339 -1.28 -21.37 -23.58
C ILE A 339 -1.48 -22.19 -22.31
N TYR A 340 -0.36 -22.64 -21.76
CA TYR A 340 -0.32 -23.37 -20.50
C TYR A 340 0.49 -22.60 -19.47
N LEU A 341 0.02 -22.66 -18.23
CA LEU A 341 0.72 -22.19 -17.04
C LEU A 341 1.18 -23.40 -16.22
N TYR A 342 2.39 -23.34 -15.69
CA TYR A 342 2.95 -24.34 -14.78
C TYR A 342 3.37 -23.67 -13.49
N ASN A 343 3.10 -24.34 -12.37
CA ASN A 343 3.81 -24.04 -11.13
C ASN A 343 5.25 -24.53 -11.27
N SER A 344 6.22 -23.88 -10.64
CA SER A 344 7.54 -24.49 -10.47
C SER A 344 7.54 -25.51 -9.32
N THR A 345 8.40 -26.52 -9.44
CA THR A 345 8.77 -27.45 -8.37
C THR A 345 10.28 -27.53 -8.26
N TRP A 346 10.81 -27.66 -7.04
CA TRP A 346 12.23 -27.87 -6.81
C TRP A 346 12.60 -29.34 -7.01
N ASN A 347 13.53 -29.64 -7.91
CA ASN A 347 13.99 -31.01 -8.16
C ASN A 347 15.27 -31.39 -7.37
N GLY A 348 15.81 -30.48 -6.56
CA GLY A 348 17.08 -30.64 -5.85
C GLY A 348 18.20 -29.74 -6.37
N THR A 349 18.14 -29.32 -7.65
CA THR A 349 19.14 -28.43 -8.28
C THR A 349 18.54 -27.16 -8.83
N ASP A 350 17.34 -27.25 -9.40
CA ASP A 350 16.70 -26.15 -10.11
C ASP A 350 15.18 -26.11 -9.87
N ASN A 351 14.61 -24.94 -10.12
CA ASN A 351 13.17 -24.81 -10.30
C ASN A 351 12.84 -25.34 -11.70
N ILE A 352 11.93 -26.32 -11.76
CA ILE A 352 11.47 -26.90 -13.03
C ILE A 352 9.94 -26.82 -13.13
N PRO A 353 9.37 -26.77 -14.36
CA PRO A 353 7.93 -26.76 -14.51
C PRO A 353 7.28 -28.06 -14.00
N SER A 354 6.09 -27.95 -13.41
CA SER A 354 5.34 -29.07 -12.84
C SER A 354 4.19 -29.54 -13.75
N SER A 355 2.99 -29.72 -13.21
CA SER A 355 1.80 -30.11 -13.98
C SER A 355 1.18 -28.89 -14.66
N PRO A 356 0.87 -28.96 -15.98
CA PRO A 356 0.28 -27.83 -16.69
C PRO A 356 -1.19 -27.59 -16.33
N LYS A 357 -1.58 -26.31 -16.34
CA LYS A 357 -2.95 -25.83 -16.45
C LYS A 357 -3.14 -25.08 -17.76
N VAL A 358 -4.20 -25.35 -18.50
CA VAL A 358 -4.56 -24.54 -19.69
C VAL A 358 -5.17 -23.23 -19.22
N ILE A 359 -4.59 -22.10 -19.64
CA ILE A 359 -5.09 -20.75 -19.31
C ILE A 359 -5.68 -20.04 -20.54
N TYR A 360 -5.39 -20.52 -21.75
CA TYR A 360 -6.03 -20.07 -22.98
C TYR A 360 -6.10 -21.22 -23.98
N ASN A 361 -7.30 -21.58 -24.45
CA ASN A 361 -7.50 -22.85 -25.17
C ASN A 361 -7.12 -22.82 -26.66
N ASN A 362 -7.49 -21.75 -27.37
CA ASN A 362 -7.22 -21.60 -28.78
C ASN A 362 -7.24 -20.11 -29.19
N TYR A 363 -6.07 -19.51 -29.34
CA TYR A 363 -5.90 -18.17 -29.89
C TYR A 363 -5.54 -18.28 -31.37
N SER A 364 -6.36 -17.71 -32.25
CA SER A 364 -6.11 -17.67 -33.70
C SER A 364 -5.19 -16.50 -34.05
N ILE A 365 -4.12 -16.80 -34.79
CA ILE A 365 -3.19 -15.85 -35.37
C ILE A 365 -3.50 -15.76 -36.88
N GLU A 366 -3.78 -14.54 -37.34
CA GLU A 366 -4.32 -14.28 -38.69
C GLU A 366 -3.25 -13.80 -39.69
N SER A 367 -2.00 -13.68 -39.26
CA SER A 367 -0.88 -13.15 -40.04
C SER A 367 0.31 -14.12 -40.05
N ILE A 368 1.00 -14.17 -41.20
CA ILE A 368 2.26 -14.88 -41.40
C ILE A 368 3.42 -13.95 -41.03
N GLY A 369 4.55 -14.51 -40.59
CA GLY A 369 5.78 -13.77 -40.26
C GLY A 369 6.06 -13.69 -38.76
N GLU A 370 7.11 -12.97 -38.41
CA GLU A 370 7.53 -12.75 -37.02
C GLU A 370 6.76 -11.57 -36.42
N GLN A 371 6.13 -11.76 -35.26
CA GLN A 371 5.27 -10.73 -34.67
C GLN A 371 5.04 -10.92 -33.18
N TRP A 372 4.77 -9.82 -32.48
CA TRP A 372 4.23 -9.84 -31.13
C TRP A 372 2.73 -10.12 -31.17
N ILE A 373 2.34 -11.21 -30.53
CA ILE A 373 0.94 -11.53 -30.31
C ILE A 373 0.58 -11.08 -28.90
N ASN A 374 -0.40 -10.18 -28.78
CA ASN A 374 -0.89 -9.67 -27.49
C ASN A 374 -2.21 -10.34 -27.15
N ILE A 375 -2.29 -10.94 -25.96
CA ILE A 375 -3.46 -11.70 -25.52
C ILE A 375 -3.92 -11.16 -24.17
N VAL A 376 -5.15 -10.66 -24.16
CA VAL A 376 -5.91 -10.46 -22.94
C VAL A 376 -6.51 -11.81 -22.56
N LEU A 377 -6.22 -12.29 -21.35
CA LEU A 377 -6.77 -13.56 -20.90
C LEU A 377 -8.30 -13.42 -20.72
N PRO A 378 -9.10 -14.40 -21.18
CA PRO A 378 -10.55 -14.34 -21.07
C PRO A 378 -11.00 -14.33 -19.61
N GLN A 379 -10.18 -14.92 -18.73
CA GLN A 379 -10.28 -14.81 -17.28
C GLN A 379 -8.88 -14.61 -16.72
N PRO A 380 -8.66 -13.58 -15.88
CA PRO A 380 -7.41 -13.42 -15.16
C PRO A 380 -7.09 -14.67 -14.32
N GLU A 381 -5.84 -15.10 -14.36
CA GLU A 381 -5.39 -16.31 -13.67
C GLU A 381 -4.73 -15.95 -12.34
N TYR A 382 -5.25 -16.47 -11.23
CA TYR A 382 -4.71 -16.19 -9.90
C TYR A 382 -3.43 -16.99 -9.64
N LEU A 383 -2.34 -16.27 -9.43
CA LEU A 383 -1.02 -16.81 -9.13
C LEU A 383 -0.77 -16.77 -7.62
N ASN A 384 -0.92 -17.91 -6.95
CA ASN A 384 -0.53 -18.06 -5.54
C ASN A 384 0.94 -18.48 -5.43
N TYR A 385 1.84 -17.56 -5.09
CA TYR A 385 3.29 -17.84 -5.08
C TYR A 385 3.68 -18.92 -4.07
N ASN A 386 2.86 -19.20 -3.05
CA ASN A 386 3.13 -20.27 -2.08
C ASN A 386 3.00 -21.67 -2.71
N LEU A 387 2.41 -21.78 -3.90
CA LEU A 387 2.29 -23.05 -4.64
C LEU A 387 3.48 -23.33 -5.55
N THR A 388 4.49 -22.47 -5.55
CA THR A 388 5.63 -22.58 -6.46
C THR A 388 6.95 -22.55 -5.69
N ALA A 389 7.94 -23.28 -6.20
CA ALA A 389 9.31 -23.17 -5.72
C ALA A 389 9.92 -21.83 -6.16
N ASN A 390 10.52 -21.11 -5.21
CA ASN A 390 11.11 -19.79 -5.44
C ASN A 390 10.18 -18.81 -6.17
N LYS A 391 8.87 -18.85 -5.88
CA LYS A 391 7.86 -17.96 -6.45
C LYS A 391 7.85 -17.90 -8.00
N THR A 392 8.29 -18.99 -8.63
CA THR A 392 8.51 -19.06 -10.08
C THR A 392 7.36 -19.78 -10.77
N TRP A 393 6.91 -19.27 -11.89
CA TRP A 393 5.90 -19.87 -12.75
C TRP A 393 6.48 -20.09 -14.13
N TYR A 394 5.88 -20.94 -14.95
CA TYR A 394 6.29 -21.06 -16.35
C TYR A 394 5.11 -20.91 -17.29
N ILE A 395 5.34 -20.20 -18.40
CA ILE A 395 4.42 -20.10 -19.53
C ILE A 395 4.94 -20.98 -20.65
N ARG A 396 4.04 -21.79 -21.21
CA ARG A 396 4.28 -22.54 -22.45
C ARG A 396 3.29 -22.13 -23.51
N LEU A 397 3.81 -22.02 -24.72
CA LEU A 397 3.01 -21.99 -25.95
C LEU A 397 2.99 -23.36 -26.60
N ARG A 398 1.85 -23.75 -27.15
CA ARG A 398 1.73 -24.94 -28.01
C ARG A 398 1.03 -24.54 -29.30
N SER A 399 1.73 -24.71 -30.43
CA SER A 399 1.07 -24.59 -31.73
C SER A 399 0.16 -25.80 -31.93
N LEU A 400 -1.09 -25.55 -32.32
CA LEU A 400 -2.08 -26.60 -32.61
C LEU A 400 -1.96 -27.11 -34.05
N ASP A 401 -1.37 -26.31 -34.94
CA ASP A 401 -1.38 -26.54 -36.39
C ASP A 401 0.03 -26.67 -36.98
N TYR A 402 1.06 -26.71 -36.14
CA TYR A 402 2.48 -26.80 -36.54
C TYR A 402 3.01 -25.60 -37.35
N ASN A 403 2.26 -24.50 -37.36
CA ASN A 403 2.56 -23.32 -38.16
C ASN A 403 3.24 -22.19 -37.35
N SER A 404 3.61 -22.41 -36.08
CA SER A 404 4.15 -21.36 -35.22
C SER A 404 5.41 -21.82 -34.48
N LYS A 405 6.41 -20.95 -34.41
CA LYS A 405 7.63 -21.12 -33.62
C LYS A 405 7.78 -19.98 -32.62
N TRP A 406 8.25 -20.27 -31.42
CA TRP A 406 8.55 -19.26 -30.41
C TRP A 406 9.97 -18.76 -30.60
N ILE A 407 10.11 -17.45 -30.78
CA ILE A 407 11.42 -16.82 -30.99
C ILE A 407 12.12 -16.62 -29.64
N TYR A 408 13.41 -16.90 -29.63
CA TYR A 408 14.29 -16.68 -28.48
C TYR A 408 15.60 -15.98 -28.88
N GLU A 409 16.25 -15.39 -27.89
CA GLU A 409 17.61 -14.87 -27.97
C GLU A 409 18.54 -15.66 -27.06
N GLU A 410 19.85 -15.61 -27.31
CA GLU A 410 20.81 -16.11 -26.32
C GLU A 410 20.98 -15.07 -25.22
N ASP A 411 21.06 -15.52 -23.98
CA ASP A 411 21.34 -14.67 -22.83
C ASP A 411 22.83 -14.30 -22.82
N TYR A 412 23.12 -13.03 -23.15
CA TYR A 412 24.45 -12.44 -23.03
C TYR A 412 24.52 -11.71 -21.69
N GLU A 413 25.05 -12.41 -20.67
CA GLU A 413 25.48 -11.91 -19.35
C GLU A 413 24.63 -12.28 -18.12
N ASN A 414 23.76 -13.31 -18.18
CA ASN A 414 22.88 -13.68 -17.04
C ASN A 414 22.09 -12.46 -16.56
N ARG A 415 21.59 -11.66 -17.50
CA ARG A 415 21.04 -10.32 -17.20
C ARG A 415 19.66 -10.39 -16.54
N ASP A 416 19.03 -11.56 -16.53
CA ASP A 416 17.77 -11.80 -15.84
C ASP A 416 17.72 -13.17 -15.15
N ASP A 417 16.61 -13.42 -14.44
CA ASP A 417 16.32 -14.68 -13.74
C ASP A 417 15.42 -15.61 -14.60
N SER A 418 15.36 -15.38 -15.92
CA SER A 418 14.52 -16.13 -16.83
C SER A 418 15.15 -17.50 -17.11
N LEU A 419 14.44 -18.56 -16.72
CA LEU A 419 14.83 -19.94 -17.01
C LEU A 419 13.94 -20.50 -18.10
N VAL A 420 14.57 -20.90 -19.21
CA VAL A 420 13.89 -21.55 -20.32
C VAL A 420 14.19 -23.04 -20.33
N TYR A 421 13.12 -23.85 -20.38
CA TYR A 421 13.19 -25.30 -20.36
C TYR A 421 12.51 -25.92 -21.57
N LYS A 422 13.01 -27.08 -21.99
CA LYS A 422 12.33 -28.04 -22.87
C LYS A 422 12.07 -29.35 -22.12
N TYR A 423 10.98 -30.02 -22.43
CA TYR A 423 10.65 -31.32 -21.87
C TYR A 423 10.93 -32.42 -22.90
N GLY A 424 11.89 -33.28 -22.55
CA GLY A 424 12.13 -34.58 -23.20
C GLY A 424 11.57 -35.69 -22.32
N THR A 425 12.45 -36.51 -21.76
CA THR A 425 12.12 -37.42 -20.63
C THR A 425 12.08 -36.69 -19.29
N ILE A 426 12.87 -35.63 -19.16
CA ILE A 426 12.92 -34.69 -18.04
C ILE A 426 12.90 -33.26 -18.58
N TRP A 427 12.68 -32.28 -17.70
CA TRP A 427 12.89 -30.88 -18.04
C TRP A 427 14.39 -30.59 -18.08
N GLU A 428 14.85 -30.07 -19.21
CA GLU A 428 16.24 -29.69 -19.45
C GLU A 428 16.30 -28.22 -19.88
N PRO A 429 17.29 -27.45 -19.43
CA PRO A 429 17.45 -26.07 -19.87
C PRO A 429 17.67 -26.04 -21.39
N ILE A 430 17.10 -25.05 -22.07
CA ILE A 430 17.40 -24.82 -23.47
C ILE A 430 18.74 -24.07 -23.53
N ILE A 431 19.71 -24.70 -24.18
CA ILE A 431 21.04 -24.14 -24.41
C ILE A 431 21.20 -23.94 -25.91
N SER A 432 21.60 -22.74 -26.30
CA SER A 432 21.85 -22.36 -27.69
C SER A 432 23.01 -23.14 -28.30
N SER A 433 23.16 -23.03 -29.61
CA SER A 433 24.29 -23.64 -30.34
C SER A 433 25.67 -23.16 -29.85
N ASN A 434 25.74 -21.98 -29.24
CA ASN A 434 26.96 -21.41 -28.65
C ASN A 434 27.16 -21.76 -27.17
N GLY A 435 26.34 -22.66 -26.61
CA GLY A 435 26.48 -23.10 -25.21
C GLY A 435 25.93 -22.11 -24.19
N LYS A 436 25.04 -21.19 -24.59
CA LYS A 436 24.44 -20.17 -23.71
C LYS A 436 23.00 -20.51 -23.36
N THR A 437 22.53 -20.00 -22.22
CA THR A 437 21.09 -19.96 -21.92
C THR A 437 20.36 -19.09 -22.95
N VAL A 438 19.04 -19.25 -23.03
CA VAL A 438 18.21 -18.53 -23.99
C VAL A 438 16.99 -17.95 -23.29
N ASP A 439 16.48 -16.85 -23.84
CA ASP A 439 15.28 -16.18 -23.38
C ASP A 439 14.23 -16.13 -24.46
N PHE A 440 13.02 -16.54 -24.13
CA PHE A 440 11.90 -16.45 -25.05
C PHE A 440 11.29 -15.06 -24.99
N GLY A 441 10.95 -14.51 -26.16
CA GLY A 441 10.20 -13.27 -26.25
C GLY A 441 8.83 -13.41 -25.59
N LEU A 442 8.73 -12.98 -24.33
CA LEU A 442 7.57 -13.07 -23.46
C LEU A 442 7.43 -11.79 -22.63
N LYS A 443 6.22 -11.22 -22.64
CA LYS A 443 5.80 -10.12 -21.78
C LYS A 443 4.60 -10.58 -20.98
N VAL A 444 4.56 -10.26 -19.70
CA VAL A 444 3.41 -10.61 -18.84
C VAL A 444 2.98 -9.40 -18.04
N SER A 445 1.68 -9.21 -17.88
CA SER A 445 1.11 -8.18 -17.03
C SER A 445 0.40 -8.81 -15.84
N PHE A 446 0.69 -8.27 -14.66
CA PHE A 446 0.09 -8.66 -13.41
C PHE A 446 -0.78 -7.55 -12.84
N ALA A 447 -1.85 -7.94 -12.15
CA ALA A 447 -2.69 -7.08 -11.33
C ALA A 447 -2.72 -7.61 -9.89
N PRO A 448 -2.88 -6.77 -8.87
CA PRO A 448 -3.04 -7.26 -7.49
C PRO A 448 -4.37 -8.00 -7.33
N THR A 449 -5.39 -7.59 -8.08
CA THR A 449 -6.74 -8.19 -8.06
C THR A 449 -7.30 -8.29 -9.48
N ASN A 450 -8.38 -9.05 -9.63
CA ASN A 450 -9.24 -9.01 -10.82
C ASN A 450 -10.34 -7.93 -10.72
N GLN A 451 -10.28 -7.05 -9.73
CA GLN A 451 -11.27 -6.01 -9.43
C GLN A 451 -10.70 -4.63 -9.72
N THR A 452 -11.57 -3.64 -9.93
CA THR A 452 -11.19 -2.23 -10.06
C THR A 452 -10.78 -1.60 -8.73
N ILE A 453 -11.30 -2.14 -7.61
CA ILE A 453 -11.04 -1.66 -6.26
C ILE A 453 -9.92 -2.50 -5.65
N ILE A 454 -8.89 -1.82 -5.15
CA ILE A 454 -7.73 -2.44 -4.49
C ILE A 454 -7.87 -2.24 -2.99
N LYS A 455 -7.80 -3.32 -2.22
CA LYS A 455 -7.87 -3.31 -0.76
C LYS A 455 -6.50 -3.56 -0.14
N PRO A 456 -6.31 -3.26 1.17
CA PRO A 456 -5.07 -3.57 1.86
C PRO A 456 -4.64 -5.04 1.76
N SER A 457 -5.58 -5.98 1.85
CA SER A 457 -5.29 -7.41 1.78
C SER A 457 -4.75 -7.85 0.41
N ASP A 458 -5.19 -7.19 -0.67
CA ASP A 458 -4.80 -7.51 -2.05
C ASP A 458 -3.32 -7.21 -2.35
N ILE A 459 -2.74 -6.27 -1.60
CA ILE A 459 -1.34 -5.84 -1.73
C ILE A 459 -0.49 -6.32 -0.55
N GLY A 460 -1.06 -7.13 0.35
CA GLY A 460 -0.39 -7.61 1.56
C GLY A 460 0.09 -6.49 2.48
N LEU A 461 -0.64 -5.38 2.58
CA LEU A 461 -0.24 -4.25 3.42
C LEU A 461 -0.21 -4.67 4.89
N LYS A 462 0.91 -4.39 5.56
CA LYS A 462 1.15 -4.66 6.97
C LYS A 462 1.72 -3.43 7.66
N ILE A 463 1.40 -3.28 8.94
CA ILE A 463 2.00 -2.30 9.85
C ILE A 463 2.64 -3.06 11.01
N ASN A 464 3.92 -2.82 11.25
CA ASN A 464 4.76 -3.56 12.19
C ASN A 464 4.65 -5.07 12.00
N GLY A 465 4.63 -5.52 10.74
CA GLY A 465 4.49 -6.93 10.37
C GLY A 465 3.09 -7.52 10.50
N SER A 466 2.13 -6.81 11.11
CA SER A 466 0.75 -7.25 11.27
C SER A 466 -0.16 -6.76 10.13
N PRO A 467 -1.06 -7.59 9.59
CA PRO A 467 -1.87 -7.24 8.42
C PRO A 467 -2.85 -6.10 8.71
N VAL A 468 -3.06 -5.23 7.71
CA VAL A 468 -4.13 -4.23 7.72
C VAL A 468 -5.44 -4.88 7.27
N SER A 469 -6.51 -4.70 8.04
CA SER A 469 -7.82 -5.28 7.73
C SER A 469 -8.57 -4.44 6.70
N ASP A 470 -9.26 -5.10 5.77
CA ASP A 470 -10.14 -4.45 4.82
C ASP A 470 -11.39 -3.90 5.51
N VAL A 471 -11.83 -2.69 5.16
CA VAL A 471 -13.05 -2.10 5.71
C VAL A 471 -14.21 -2.30 4.73
N SER A 472 -15.26 -2.99 5.19
CA SER A 472 -16.47 -3.19 4.38
C SER A 472 -17.19 -1.86 4.11
N GLY A 473 -17.53 -1.58 2.85
CA GLY A 473 -18.31 -0.40 2.46
C GLY A 473 -17.50 0.88 2.24
N LEU A 474 -16.17 0.84 2.39
CA LEU A 474 -15.27 1.93 2.03
C LEU A 474 -14.23 1.42 1.03
N GLU A 475 -14.37 1.86 -0.22
CA GLU A 475 -13.44 1.50 -1.29
C GLU A 475 -12.03 2.03 -0.99
N TYR A 476 -11.00 1.29 -1.40
CA TYR A 476 -9.58 1.67 -1.28
C TYR A 476 -9.09 1.97 0.15
N SER A 477 -9.71 1.36 1.18
CA SER A 477 -9.42 1.69 2.58
C SER A 477 -9.18 0.49 3.48
N GLY A 478 -8.47 0.74 4.58
CA GLY A 478 -8.07 -0.26 5.55
C GLY A 478 -8.01 0.27 6.98
N LEU A 479 -8.09 -0.65 7.92
CA LEU A 479 -7.94 -0.38 9.35
C LEU A 479 -6.93 -1.34 9.95
N TRP A 480 -5.96 -0.78 10.65
CA TRP A 480 -5.01 -1.54 11.45
C TRP A 480 -5.21 -1.20 12.91
N THR A 481 -5.34 -2.23 13.75
CA THR A 481 -5.42 -2.08 15.19
C THR A 481 -4.38 -2.96 15.87
N SER A 482 -3.81 -2.48 16.96
CA SER A 482 -2.88 -3.25 17.78
C SER A 482 -3.06 -2.96 19.25
N ASN A 483 -3.00 -4.02 20.05
CA ASN A 483 -2.88 -3.98 21.51
C ASN A 483 -1.43 -4.22 21.96
N GLU A 484 -0.48 -4.30 21.01
CA GLU A 484 0.93 -4.46 21.33
C GLU A 484 1.41 -3.26 22.13
N VAL A 485 2.13 -3.54 23.21
CA VAL A 485 2.70 -2.53 24.08
C VAL A 485 3.99 -2.03 23.44
N LEU A 486 3.92 -0.85 22.84
CA LEU A 486 5.04 -0.11 22.34
C LEU A 486 5.39 0.97 23.38
N ASN A 487 6.59 0.85 23.95
CA ASN A 487 7.08 1.83 24.92
C ASN A 487 7.44 3.11 24.19
N SER A 488 7.21 4.26 24.82
CA SER A 488 7.74 5.50 24.29
C SER A 488 9.27 5.41 24.23
N SER A 489 9.86 5.78 23.09
CA SER A 489 11.31 5.60 22.86
C SER A 489 12.18 6.59 23.68
N GLY A 490 11.58 7.39 24.57
CA GLY A 490 12.22 8.55 25.21
C GLY A 490 12.50 9.73 24.26
N THR A 491 12.35 9.54 22.95
CA THR A 491 12.55 10.59 21.93
C THR A 491 11.29 11.45 21.70
N GLY A 492 10.19 11.12 22.39
CA GLY A 492 8.88 11.73 22.15
C GLY A 492 8.22 11.29 20.84
N LYS A 493 8.70 10.20 20.24
CA LYS A 493 8.16 9.62 19.01
C LYS A 493 8.08 8.09 19.06
N ILE A 494 7.17 7.55 18.26
CA ILE A 494 7.01 6.13 17.97
C ILE A 494 6.93 5.95 16.46
N ASP A 495 7.62 4.94 15.95
CA ASP A 495 7.71 4.65 14.53
C ASP A 495 6.85 3.44 14.17
N TYR A 496 6.07 3.60 13.10
CA TYR A 496 5.32 2.52 12.47
C TYR A 496 5.96 2.17 11.15
N ASN A 497 6.32 0.90 10.98
CA ASN A 497 6.90 0.38 9.75
C ASN A 497 5.78 -0.24 8.90
N PHE A 498 5.57 0.32 7.72
CA PHE A 498 4.66 -0.17 6.70
C PHE A 498 5.43 -1.03 5.70
N THR A 499 4.94 -2.24 5.48
CA THR A 499 5.47 -3.16 4.46
C THR A 499 4.36 -3.63 3.55
N ILE A 500 4.69 -3.90 2.29
CA ILE A 500 3.75 -4.40 1.27
C ILE A 500 4.32 -5.64 0.58
N ASP A 501 3.42 -6.49 0.11
CA ASP A 501 3.72 -7.62 -0.74
C ASP A 501 3.29 -7.27 -2.18
N TYR A 502 3.77 -6.14 -2.73
CA TYR A 502 3.53 -5.74 -4.12
C TYR A 502 4.62 -4.79 -4.62
N TRP A 503 4.76 -4.65 -5.94
CA TRP A 503 5.93 -4.00 -6.52
C TRP A 503 5.94 -2.47 -6.34
N GLU A 504 4.84 -1.79 -6.62
CA GLU A 504 4.72 -0.35 -6.40
C GLU A 504 3.33 -0.07 -5.89
N VAL A 505 3.23 0.60 -4.74
CA VAL A 505 1.95 0.98 -4.14
C VAL A 505 2.10 2.34 -3.49
N SER A 506 1.08 3.18 -3.65
CA SER A 506 0.88 4.38 -2.84
C SER A 506 -0.45 4.31 -2.09
N TRP A 507 -0.49 4.92 -0.92
CA TRP A 507 -1.71 5.05 -0.10
C TRP A 507 -1.60 6.29 0.78
N ASP A 508 -2.71 6.67 1.39
CA ASP A 508 -2.75 7.73 2.39
C ASP A 508 -2.99 7.13 3.77
N VAL A 509 -2.24 7.58 4.77
CA VAL A 509 -2.61 7.42 6.17
C VAL A 509 -3.60 8.53 6.50
N LEU A 510 -4.85 8.16 6.75
CA LEU A 510 -5.96 9.11 6.95
C LEU A 510 -6.07 9.56 8.41
N ASN A 511 -5.85 8.64 9.34
CA ASN A 511 -5.92 8.91 10.77
C ASN A 511 -4.99 7.99 11.55
N VAL A 512 -4.36 8.53 12.59
CA VAL A 512 -3.67 7.78 13.64
C VAL A 512 -4.30 8.12 14.99
N SER A 513 -4.76 7.11 15.70
CA SER A 513 -5.28 7.22 17.06
C SER A 513 -4.54 6.26 17.98
N ILE A 514 -3.95 6.75 19.07
CA ILE A 514 -3.16 5.96 20.01
C ILE A 514 -3.57 6.32 21.43
N ASN A 515 -3.86 5.30 22.24
CA ASN A 515 -4.09 5.44 23.67
C ASN A 515 -2.80 5.08 24.40
N TYR A 516 -2.32 6.00 25.23
CA TYR A 516 -1.19 5.80 26.11
C TYR A 516 -1.67 5.70 27.55
N ALA A 517 -1.10 4.75 28.29
CA ALA A 517 -1.39 4.54 29.70
C ALA A 517 -0.08 4.47 30.51
N LYS A 518 -0.13 5.04 31.72
CA LYS A 518 0.92 4.97 32.74
C LYS A 518 0.28 4.52 34.06
N SER A 519 0.90 3.59 34.78
CA SER A 519 0.29 2.95 35.97
C SER A 519 1.23 2.78 37.16
N ASP A 520 2.51 3.13 37.00
CA ASP A 520 3.55 3.15 38.03
C ASP A 520 3.51 4.43 38.89
N ILE A 521 2.40 5.15 38.88
CA ILE A 521 2.20 6.36 39.68
C ILE A 521 1.48 5.95 40.97
N SER A 522 2.01 6.39 42.11
CA SER A 522 1.29 6.29 43.37
C SER A 522 1.33 7.60 44.14
N ALA A 523 0.28 7.85 44.90
CA ALA A 523 0.13 8.97 45.81
C ALA A 523 0.03 8.47 47.24
N THR A 524 0.69 9.14 48.18
CA THR A 524 0.50 8.83 49.59
C THR A 524 -0.79 9.47 50.07
N ALA A 525 -1.71 8.68 50.61
CA ALA A 525 -2.89 9.21 51.26
C ALA A 525 -2.50 9.79 52.63
N VAL A 526 -3.01 10.96 52.98
CA VAL A 526 -2.91 11.53 54.33
C VAL A 526 -4.29 11.45 54.96
N TYR A 527 -4.37 11.09 56.23
CA TYR A 527 -5.65 11.01 56.94
C TYR A 527 -5.72 11.96 58.12
N SER A 528 -6.95 12.35 58.44
CA SER A 528 -7.31 13.04 59.68
C SER A 528 -8.58 12.45 60.27
N VAL A 529 -8.59 12.25 61.59
CA VAL A 529 -9.73 11.68 62.31
C VAL A 529 -10.50 12.80 63.00
N ASN A 530 -11.78 12.95 62.65
CA ASN A 530 -12.68 13.88 63.35
C ASN A 530 -13.34 13.19 64.55
N ILE A 531 -13.83 13.98 65.51
CA ILE A 531 -14.42 13.57 66.80
C ILE A 531 -15.74 12.75 66.65
N ARG A 532 -16.12 12.34 65.43
CA ARG A 532 -17.37 11.66 65.10
C ARG A 532 -17.16 10.39 64.24
N ASP A 533 -16.09 9.65 64.49
CA ASP A 533 -15.81 8.33 63.91
C ASP A 533 -15.73 8.25 62.37
N ILE A 534 -15.46 9.37 61.70
CA ILE A 534 -15.18 9.41 60.27
C ILE A 534 -13.71 9.79 60.06
N VAL A 535 -13.02 8.98 59.25
CA VAL A 535 -11.67 9.27 58.80
C VAL A 535 -11.76 10.02 57.47
N ASN A 536 -11.19 11.22 57.41
CA ASN A 536 -11.06 11.96 56.15
C ASN A 536 -9.71 11.63 55.53
N TRP A 537 -9.72 11.21 54.28
CA TRP A 537 -8.54 10.89 53.48
C TRP A 537 -8.34 11.96 52.42
N GLU A 538 -7.09 12.38 52.25
CA GLU A 538 -6.69 13.27 51.18
C GLU A 538 -5.50 12.65 50.43
N ILE A 539 -5.70 12.38 49.15
CA ILE A 539 -4.72 11.75 48.27
C ILE A 539 -4.19 12.83 47.34
N ASN A 540 -2.94 13.23 47.52
CA ASN A 540 -2.34 14.33 46.75
C ASN A 540 -1.23 13.81 45.82
N LYS A 541 -1.27 14.23 44.55
CA LYS A 541 -0.22 13.94 43.57
C LYS A 541 -0.09 15.03 42.51
N SER A 542 1.12 15.54 42.35
CA SER A 542 1.50 16.29 41.16
C SER A 542 1.69 15.32 40.00
N ILE A 543 0.89 15.49 38.94
CA ILE A 543 0.93 14.72 37.71
C ILE A 543 1.15 15.72 36.58
N ASN A 544 2.42 16.02 36.33
CA ASN A 544 2.84 16.99 35.32
C ASN A 544 3.19 16.26 34.00
N ASN A 545 3.39 17.02 32.92
CA ASN A 545 3.83 16.56 31.59
C ASN A 545 2.76 15.96 30.66
N PHE A 546 1.51 16.42 30.77
CA PHE A 546 0.57 16.22 29.67
C PHE A 546 1.06 17.06 28.47
N ASN A 547 1.40 16.41 27.34
CA ASN A 547 1.83 17.14 26.15
C ASN A 547 0.59 17.66 25.42
N SER A 548 0.52 18.97 25.13
CA SER A 548 -0.66 19.61 24.50
C SER A 548 -1.05 19.03 23.13
N SER A 549 -0.18 18.24 22.50
CA SER A 549 -0.48 17.49 21.28
C SER A 549 -1.43 16.29 21.51
N PHE A 550 -1.73 15.97 22.76
CA PHE A 550 -2.62 14.88 23.17
C PHE A 550 -3.96 15.45 23.66
N GLN A 551 -4.99 14.62 23.63
CA GLN A 551 -6.36 14.97 24.00
C GLN A 551 -6.97 13.90 24.92
N ASN A 552 -8.15 14.19 25.48
CA ASN A 552 -8.95 13.25 26.28
C ASN A 552 -8.18 12.60 27.44
N TYR A 553 -7.43 13.41 28.18
CA TYR A 553 -6.70 12.94 29.34
C TYR A 553 -7.65 12.36 30.39
N THR A 554 -7.26 11.25 30.98
CA THR A 554 -8.01 10.57 32.02
C THR A 554 -7.11 10.27 33.19
N ILE A 555 -7.59 10.50 34.40
CA ILE A 555 -6.91 10.11 35.64
C ILE A 555 -7.80 9.16 36.39
N LYS A 556 -7.22 8.07 36.88
CA LYS A 556 -7.91 7.05 37.67
C LYS A 556 -7.18 6.85 38.98
N PHE A 557 -7.87 7.07 40.09
CA PHE A 557 -7.41 6.65 41.41
C PHE A 557 -7.98 5.27 41.72
N ILE A 558 -7.16 4.36 42.25
CA ILE A 558 -7.60 3.03 42.69
C ILE A 558 -7.63 3.04 44.21
N ILE A 559 -8.83 3.19 44.78
CA ILE A 559 -9.04 3.30 46.23
C ILE A 559 -9.75 2.05 46.76
N PRO A 560 -9.61 1.73 48.06
CA PRO A 560 -10.39 0.66 48.68
C PRO A 560 -11.90 0.86 48.52
N ASP A 561 -12.64 -0.23 48.40
CA ASP A 561 -14.09 -0.21 48.19
C ASP A 561 -14.84 0.44 49.38
N GLU A 562 -14.32 0.27 50.59
CA GLU A 562 -14.86 0.88 51.81
C GLU A 562 -14.68 2.41 51.89
N TRP A 563 -13.89 3.03 50.99
CA TRP A 563 -13.72 4.49 50.95
C TRP A 563 -14.79 5.15 50.09
N SER A 564 -15.44 6.19 50.59
CA SER A 564 -16.39 7.00 49.82
C SER A 564 -15.68 8.23 49.22
N PRO A 565 -15.50 8.32 47.88
CA PRO A 565 -14.95 9.51 47.25
C PRO A 565 -15.95 10.67 47.32
N ASN A 566 -15.46 11.84 47.73
CA ASN A 566 -16.30 13.02 47.94
C ASN A 566 -16.06 14.07 46.85
N LYS A 567 -14.79 14.43 46.62
CA LYS A 567 -14.40 15.53 45.72
C LYS A 567 -13.04 15.29 45.09
N VAL A 568 -12.88 15.72 43.84
CA VAL A 568 -11.58 15.75 43.15
C VAL A 568 -11.23 17.17 42.76
N TYR A 569 -9.96 17.54 42.96
CA TYR A 569 -9.42 18.84 42.60
C TYR A 569 -8.18 18.70 41.72
N ASN A 570 -7.98 19.66 40.81
CA ASN A 570 -6.68 19.99 40.25
C ASN A 570 -6.32 21.42 40.68
N GLY A 571 -5.37 21.55 41.60
CA GLY A 571 -5.10 22.81 42.29
C GLY A 571 -6.35 23.30 43.03
N THR A 572 -6.92 24.42 42.60
CA THR A 572 -8.14 25.01 43.20
C THR A 572 -9.42 24.68 42.43
N VAL A 573 -9.32 24.00 41.29
CA VAL A 573 -10.47 23.72 40.41
C VAL A 573 -11.04 22.35 40.76
N GLU A 574 -12.35 22.28 41.06
CA GLU A 574 -13.07 21.04 41.33
C GLU A 574 -13.45 20.35 40.01
N TYR A 575 -13.26 19.04 39.92
CA TYR A 575 -13.57 18.22 38.75
C TYR A 575 -14.66 17.19 39.08
N GLU A 576 -15.53 16.92 38.11
CA GLU A 576 -16.46 15.81 38.17
C GLU A 576 -15.72 14.47 38.02
N PHE A 577 -16.24 13.43 38.64
CA PHE A 577 -15.71 12.08 38.56
C PHE A 577 -16.81 11.04 38.46
N VAL A 578 -16.46 9.87 37.93
CA VAL A 578 -17.29 8.68 37.91
C VAL A 578 -16.64 7.61 38.78
N VAL A 579 -17.45 6.87 39.53
CA VAL A 579 -16.98 5.71 40.30
C VAL A 579 -17.35 4.45 39.54
N ASN A 580 -16.34 3.63 39.25
CA ASN A 580 -16.53 2.30 38.67
C ASN A 580 -16.08 1.25 39.68
N ASP A 581 -16.99 0.35 40.02
CA ASP A 581 -16.65 -0.84 40.79
C ASP A 581 -15.79 -1.75 39.92
N ILE A 582 -14.63 -2.17 40.44
CA ILE A 582 -13.78 -3.17 39.80
C ILE A 582 -13.84 -4.47 40.61
N THR A 583 -13.52 -5.60 39.97
CA THR A 583 -13.58 -6.89 40.65
C THR A 583 -12.48 -6.97 41.73
N GLY A 584 -12.87 -6.97 43.02
CA GLY A 584 -11.94 -7.09 44.14
C GLY A 584 -12.27 -6.15 45.31
N PRO A 585 -11.30 -5.87 46.20
CA PRO A 585 -11.48 -4.98 47.36
C PRO A 585 -11.31 -3.48 47.03
N ASP A 586 -11.26 -3.12 45.75
CA ASP A 586 -10.93 -1.76 45.28
C ASP A 586 -11.99 -1.25 44.30
N LYS A 587 -12.02 0.06 44.07
CA LYS A 587 -12.80 0.74 43.03
C LYS A 587 -12.01 1.84 42.33
N GLU A 588 -12.42 2.18 41.10
CA GLU A 588 -11.81 3.24 40.30
C GLU A 588 -12.60 4.55 40.42
N VAL A 589 -11.91 5.62 40.81
CA VAL A 589 -12.43 7.00 40.69
C VAL A 589 -11.83 7.62 39.43
N ILE A 590 -12.68 7.84 38.42
CA ILE A 590 -12.28 8.21 37.07
C ILE A 590 -12.63 9.67 36.81
N ILE A 591 -11.63 10.45 36.40
CA ILE A 591 -11.77 11.84 35.96
C ILE A 591 -11.52 11.87 34.46
N TYR A 592 -12.55 12.20 33.70
CA TYR A 592 -12.46 12.44 32.26
C TYR A 592 -12.07 13.90 31.98
N ASN A 593 -11.47 14.14 30.81
CA ASN A 593 -11.03 15.47 30.39
C ASN A 593 -10.14 16.15 31.45
N ALA A 594 -9.25 15.39 32.07
CA ALA A 594 -8.28 15.90 33.01
C ALA A 594 -7.49 17.04 32.33
N GLY A 595 -7.47 18.22 32.95
CA GLY A 595 -6.84 19.39 32.33
C GLY A 595 -5.33 19.22 32.19
N ASN A 596 -4.77 19.77 31.12
CA ASN A 596 -3.33 19.92 30.95
C ASN A 596 -2.90 21.26 31.55
N SER A 597 -2.47 21.25 32.82
CA SER A 597 -1.83 22.40 33.45
C SER A 597 -0.39 22.04 33.81
N GLU A 598 0.55 22.97 33.59
CA GLU A 598 1.97 22.79 33.93
C GLU A 598 2.17 22.47 35.43
N ASP A 599 1.21 22.86 36.28
CA ASP A 599 1.16 22.58 37.72
C ASP A 599 -0.06 21.70 38.09
N ALA A 600 -0.28 20.60 37.35
CA ALA A 600 -1.38 19.68 37.59
C ALA A 600 -1.24 18.93 38.94
N ASN A 601 -1.78 19.54 39.99
CA ASN A 601 -1.74 19.05 41.37
C ASN A 601 -3.09 18.42 41.72
N TRP A 602 -3.19 17.11 41.51
CA TRP A 602 -4.42 16.38 41.73
C TRP A 602 -4.60 16.01 43.19
N SER A 603 -5.81 16.26 43.71
CA SER A 603 -6.22 15.90 45.07
C SER A 603 -7.55 15.16 45.02
N LEU A 604 -7.60 13.95 45.58
CA LEU A 604 -8.84 13.20 45.80
C LEU A 604 -9.14 13.17 47.29
N LYS A 605 -10.33 13.67 47.66
CA LYS A 605 -10.84 13.63 49.04
C LYS A 605 -11.82 12.49 49.18
N CYS A 606 -11.56 11.61 50.14
CA CYS A 606 -12.41 10.47 50.48
C CYS A 606 -12.76 10.48 51.97
N THR A 607 -13.78 9.72 52.35
CA THR A 607 -14.12 9.41 53.74
C THR A 607 -14.26 7.91 53.92
N SER A 608 -13.89 7.40 55.08
CA SER A 608 -14.23 6.04 55.49
C SER A 608 -14.77 6.05 56.92
N GLU A 609 -15.46 4.98 57.30
CA GLU A 609 -15.72 4.72 58.71
C GLU A 609 -14.40 4.55 59.45
N ASN A 610 -14.35 5.03 60.70
CA ASN A 610 -13.27 4.74 61.61
C ASN A 610 -13.46 3.33 62.16
N PHE A 611 -12.73 2.35 61.62
CA PHE A 611 -12.77 0.95 62.06
C PHE A 611 -12.09 0.71 63.42
N ALA A 612 -12.11 1.70 64.31
CA ALA A 612 -11.68 1.54 65.69
C ALA A 612 -12.73 0.74 66.46
N ASP A 613 -12.70 -0.59 66.31
CA ASP A 613 -13.48 -1.47 67.16
C ASP A 613 -12.90 -1.44 68.58
N THR A 614 -13.57 -0.69 69.44
CA THR A 614 -13.58 -0.78 70.92
C THR A 614 -12.38 -0.29 71.74
N LEU A 615 -12.75 0.59 72.67
CA LEU A 615 -12.05 1.07 73.85
C LEU A 615 -11.45 -0.07 74.71
N TYR A 616 -10.12 -0.22 74.75
CA TYR A 616 -9.46 -0.94 75.83
C TYR A 616 -9.43 -0.06 77.08
N ILE A 617 -10.37 -0.27 78.01
CA ILE A 617 -10.21 0.21 79.39
C ILE A 617 -9.17 -0.69 80.05
N TYR A 618 -7.92 -0.23 80.13
CA TYR A 618 -6.98 -0.78 81.10
C TYR A 618 -7.41 -0.31 82.50
N VAL A 619 -8.05 -1.18 83.27
CA VAL A 619 -8.14 -1.02 84.72
C VAL A 619 -6.92 -1.71 85.32
N ASN A 620 -6.00 -0.93 85.87
CA ASN A 620 -4.86 -1.44 86.65
C ASN A 620 -5.37 -2.36 87.78
N GLY A 621 -4.86 -3.59 87.80
CA GLY A 621 -4.90 -4.52 88.94
C GLY A 621 -3.52 -5.12 89.12
#